data_AF-A0A415RXU8-F1
#
_entry.id   AF-A0A415RXU8-F1
#
_cell.length_a   1.000
_cell.length_b   1.000
_cell.length_c   1.000
_cell.angle_alpha   90.00
_cell.angle_beta   90.00
_cell.angle_gamma   90.00
#
_symmetry.space_group_name_H-M   'P 1'
#
loop_
_entity.id
_entity.type
_entity.pdbx_description
1 polymer ?
#
loop_
_entity_poly.entity_id
_entity_poly.type
_entity_poly.pdbx_seq_one_letter_code
_entity_poly.pdbx_strand_id
1 'polypeptide(L)'
;MIQQLKLLLIVFASCIVVDSYAQKVVVDGAGRVIIDASAIPNTTMPKARTTDATLYDAGTNTLTNISSELSNEKVFRTFEVLKKDLREPLRPDKLRVNWLAAIEACYNLSDDGGGWRLPTERELNLIKILHYKLIAIQGFEKVNDNFWSATDGWQKKTAYYLSYDRGMSSLSSSGDKVRLMYVRCIRDITP
;
A
#
# COMPACT_ATOMS: atom_id res chain seq x y z
N MET A 1 31.63 23.93 35.27
CA MET A 1 30.48 22.97 35.29
C MET A 1 29.17 23.57 34.76
N ILE A 2 28.76 24.77 35.18
CA ILE A 2 27.48 25.39 34.78
C ILE A 2 27.37 25.68 33.27
N GLN A 3 28.49 26.00 32.60
CA GLN A 3 28.50 26.33 31.16
C GLN A 3 28.35 25.09 30.25
N GLN A 4 28.89 23.93 30.68
CA GLN A 4 28.74 22.66 29.96
C GLN A 4 27.31 22.11 30.07
N LEU A 5 26.64 22.34 31.21
CA LEU A 5 25.24 21.96 31.42
C LEU A 5 24.28 22.80 30.56
N LYS A 6 24.59 24.09 30.36
CA LYS A 6 23.83 24.98 29.47
C LYS A 6 23.96 24.60 28.00
N LEU A 7 25.16 24.20 27.55
CA LEU A 7 25.37 23.72 26.18
C LEU A 7 24.59 22.42 25.91
N LEU A 8 24.56 21.49 26.88
CA LEU A 8 23.79 20.26 26.77
C LEU A 8 22.29 20.50 26.69
N LEU A 9 21.75 21.43 27.48
CA LEU A 9 20.33 21.79 27.45
C LEU A 9 19.92 22.46 26.14
N ILE A 10 20.81 23.24 25.49
CA ILE A 10 20.55 23.83 24.18
C ILE A 10 20.52 22.76 23.08
N VAL A 11 21.39 21.75 23.14
CA VAL A 11 21.39 20.63 22.19
C VAL A 11 20.11 19.78 22.35
N PHE A 12 19.68 19.48 23.58
CA PHE A 12 18.40 18.79 23.81
C PHE A 12 17.18 19.64 23.45
N ALA A 13 17.23 20.97 23.65
CA ALA A 13 16.22 21.91 23.20
C ALA A 13 16.30 22.27 21.69
N SER A 14 17.28 21.74 20.96
CA SER A 14 17.25 21.69 19.48
C SER A 14 16.78 20.33 18.95
N CYS A 15 16.63 19.34 19.83
CA CYS A 15 16.03 18.04 19.54
C CYS A 15 14.54 17.95 19.94
N ILE A 16 13.91 19.07 20.30
CA ILE A 16 12.44 19.16 20.35
C ILE A 16 11.92 18.88 18.95
N VAL A 17 11.54 17.62 18.75
CA VAL A 17 10.63 17.08 17.76
C VAL A 17 10.56 17.99 16.53
N VAL A 18 11.57 17.88 15.67
CA VAL A 18 11.23 17.92 14.26
C VAL A 18 10.16 16.85 14.13
N ASP A 19 8.92 17.23 13.82
CA ASP A 19 7.97 16.31 13.24
C ASP A 19 8.75 15.71 12.08
N SER A 20 9.34 14.53 12.31
CA SER A 20 10.11 13.85 11.31
C SER A 20 9.17 13.78 10.12
N TYR A 21 9.62 14.25 8.96
CA TYR A 21 8.91 14.19 7.68
C TYR A 21 8.70 12.72 7.23
N ALA A 22 8.24 11.87 8.15
CA ALA A 22 7.93 10.48 8.00
C ALA A 22 6.50 10.39 7.48
N GLN A 23 6.23 9.39 6.64
CA GLN A 23 4.90 9.17 6.12
C GLN A 23 3.90 9.05 7.29
N LYS A 24 2.77 9.74 7.15
CA LYS A 24 1.79 9.87 8.24
C LYS A 24 0.65 8.91 8.00
N VAL A 25 0.24 8.22 9.06
CA VAL A 25 -1.02 7.49 9.10
C VAL A 25 -2.01 8.38 9.86
N VAL A 26 -3.15 8.68 9.25
CA VAL A 26 -4.21 9.52 9.80
C VAL A 26 -5.51 8.76 9.79
N VAL A 27 -6.32 8.95 10.83
CA VAL A 27 -7.73 8.55 10.82
C VAL A 27 -8.56 9.82 10.70
N ASP A 28 -9.42 9.89 9.69
CA ASP A 28 -10.25 11.09 9.47
C ASP A 28 -11.55 11.07 10.29
N GLY A 29 -12.37 12.11 10.15
CA GLY A 29 -13.65 12.23 10.87
C GLY A 29 -14.68 11.14 10.53
N ALA A 30 -14.52 10.44 9.40
CA ALA A 30 -15.35 9.30 9.01
C ALA A 30 -14.75 7.95 9.45
N GLY A 31 -13.59 7.96 10.13
CA GLY A 31 -12.90 6.77 10.58
C GLY A 31 -12.09 6.06 9.49
N ARG A 32 -11.87 6.68 8.32
CA ARG A 32 -11.07 6.14 7.22
C ARG A 32 -9.59 6.15 7.59
N VAL A 33 -8.85 5.12 7.20
CA VAL A 33 -7.41 5.01 7.50
C VAL A 33 -6.61 5.49 6.30
N ILE A 34 -5.97 6.64 6.43
CA ILE A 34 -5.32 7.35 5.35
C ILE A 34 -3.80 7.31 5.54
N ILE A 35 -3.08 6.96 4.49
CA ILE A 35 -1.63 7.16 4.39
C ILE A 35 -1.38 8.45 3.60
N ASP A 36 -0.67 9.38 4.23
CA ASP A 36 -0.12 10.58 3.60
C ASP A 36 1.36 10.33 3.26
N ALA A 37 1.62 10.24 1.96
CA ALA A 37 2.92 10.01 1.36
C ALA A 37 3.55 11.30 0.78
N SER A 38 3.05 12.48 1.16
CA SER A 38 3.55 13.78 0.68
C SER A 38 5.05 14.01 0.92
N ALA A 39 5.65 13.31 1.88
CA ALA A 39 7.07 13.41 2.23
C ALA A 39 8.01 12.54 1.38
N ILE A 40 7.50 11.72 0.45
CA ILE A 40 8.29 10.91 -0.49
C ILE A 40 7.90 11.19 -1.93
N PRO A 41 8.67 10.76 -2.95
CA PRO A 41 8.26 10.89 -4.34
C PRO A 41 6.85 10.32 -4.57
N ASN A 42 5.92 11.23 -4.89
CA ASN A 42 4.50 10.95 -4.99
C ASN A 42 3.89 11.57 -6.26
N THR A 43 2.68 11.14 -6.58
CA THR A 43 1.84 11.70 -7.64
C THR A 43 0.48 12.15 -7.08
N THR A 44 -0.09 13.20 -7.66
CA THR A 44 -1.48 13.63 -7.45
C THR A 44 -2.39 13.26 -8.62
N MET A 45 -1.83 12.72 -9.71
CA MET A 45 -2.62 12.15 -10.80
C MET A 45 -3.20 10.83 -10.33
N PRO A 46 -4.53 10.64 -10.37
CA PRO A 46 -5.17 9.38 -9.99
C PRO A 46 -4.56 8.22 -10.77
N LYS A 47 -4.27 7.14 -10.08
CA LYS A 47 -3.73 5.93 -10.70
C LYS A 47 -4.84 5.16 -11.40
N ALA A 48 -4.47 4.47 -12.47
CA ALA A 48 -5.36 3.52 -13.11
C ALA A 48 -5.87 2.48 -12.12
N ARG A 49 -7.05 1.91 -12.39
CA ARG A 49 -7.66 0.87 -11.55
C ARG A 49 -7.71 -0.49 -12.25
N THR A 50 -7.37 -0.52 -13.53
CA THR A 50 -7.46 -1.69 -14.43
C THR A 50 -6.14 -1.91 -15.13
N THR A 51 -5.99 -3.09 -15.72
CA THR A 51 -4.85 -3.49 -16.53
C THR A 51 -5.32 -4.18 -17.81
N ASP A 52 -4.51 -4.12 -18.86
CA ASP A 52 -4.61 -4.96 -20.05
C ASP A 52 -3.74 -6.23 -19.96
N ALA A 53 -3.01 -6.40 -18.86
CA ALA A 53 -2.21 -7.59 -18.59
C ALA A 53 -3.09 -8.83 -18.48
N THR A 54 -2.50 -9.98 -18.76
CA THR A 54 -3.15 -11.28 -18.55
C THR A 54 -2.42 -12.05 -17.45
N LEU A 55 -2.88 -13.26 -17.16
CA LEU A 55 -2.16 -14.19 -16.28
C LEU A 55 -0.82 -14.66 -16.90
N TYR A 56 -0.60 -14.45 -18.20
CA TYR A 56 0.56 -14.96 -18.93
C TYR A 56 1.44 -13.87 -19.53
N ASP A 57 0.89 -12.67 -19.74
CA ASP A 57 1.58 -11.52 -20.33
C ASP A 57 1.53 -10.30 -19.42
N ALA A 58 2.60 -9.50 -19.46
CA ALA A 58 2.67 -8.22 -18.79
C ALA A 58 1.80 -7.18 -19.52
N GLY A 59 1.32 -6.19 -18.78
CA GLY A 59 0.53 -5.10 -19.33
C GLY A 59 1.38 -4.05 -20.04
N THR A 60 0.70 -3.20 -20.81
CA THR A 60 1.37 -2.06 -21.48
C THR A 60 1.96 -1.10 -20.45
N ASN A 61 3.25 -0.75 -20.60
CA ASN A 61 3.96 0.13 -19.65
C ASN A 61 3.53 1.61 -19.80
N THR A 62 2.37 1.99 -19.25
CA THR A 62 1.77 3.33 -19.31
C THR A 62 1.12 3.73 -17.98
N LEU A 63 0.97 5.03 -17.72
CA LEU A 63 0.28 5.54 -16.52
C LEU A 63 -1.21 5.15 -16.46
N THR A 64 -1.82 4.80 -17.60
CA THR A 64 -3.21 4.36 -17.71
C THR A 64 -3.39 2.87 -17.40
N ASN A 65 -2.32 2.16 -17.04
CA ASN A 65 -2.34 0.75 -16.69
C ASN A 65 -1.80 0.55 -15.27
N ILE A 66 -2.60 -0.02 -14.36
CA ILE A 66 -2.20 -0.14 -12.96
C ILE A 66 -1.03 -1.09 -12.75
N SER A 67 -0.84 -2.06 -13.65
CA SER A 67 0.23 -3.05 -13.52
C SER A 67 1.60 -2.59 -14.00
N SER A 68 1.65 -1.44 -14.68
CA SER A 68 2.87 -0.95 -15.28
C SER A 68 3.93 -0.53 -14.27
N GLU A 69 5.19 -0.59 -14.72
CA GLU A 69 6.31 -0.01 -13.98
C GLU A 69 6.14 1.50 -13.81
N LEU A 70 5.69 2.21 -14.86
CA LEU A 70 5.40 3.65 -14.81
C LEU A 70 4.36 4.00 -13.75
N SER A 71 3.30 3.20 -13.61
CA SER A 71 2.34 3.35 -12.52
C SER A 71 3.02 3.13 -11.17
N ASN A 72 3.92 2.16 -11.04
CA ASN A 72 4.60 1.85 -9.78
C ASN A 72 5.69 2.87 -9.37
N GLU A 73 6.22 3.70 -10.27
CA GLU A 73 7.34 4.62 -9.98
C GLU A 73 7.14 5.50 -8.74
N LYS A 74 5.91 6.01 -8.55
CA LYS A 74 5.53 6.90 -7.45
C LYS A 74 4.30 6.36 -6.76
N VAL A 75 4.21 6.52 -5.44
CA VAL A 75 2.97 6.25 -4.70
C VAL A 75 1.97 7.39 -4.93
N PHE A 76 0.67 7.12 -4.82
CA PHE A 76 -0.30 8.21 -4.78
C PHE A 76 -0.11 9.04 -3.49
N ARG A 77 -0.27 10.36 -3.57
CA ARG A 77 0.05 11.29 -2.47
C ARG A 77 -0.72 10.97 -1.19
N THR A 78 -2.02 10.70 -1.31
CA THR A 78 -2.89 10.47 -0.16
C THR A 78 -3.88 9.38 -0.51
N PHE A 79 -3.79 8.22 0.14
CA PHE A 79 -4.67 7.09 -0.17
C PHE A 79 -5.23 6.47 1.09
N GLU A 80 -6.48 6.03 1.01
CA GLU A 80 -7.12 5.25 2.05
C GLU A 80 -6.75 3.77 1.90
N VAL A 81 -6.53 3.11 3.03
CA VAL A 81 -6.28 1.68 3.13
C VAL A 81 -7.50 1.01 3.75
N LEU A 82 -8.02 -0.02 3.09
CA LEU A 82 -9.12 -0.81 3.63
C LEU A 82 -8.70 -1.44 4.97
N LYS A 83 -9.50 -1.30 6.02
CA LYS A 83 -9.12 -1.80 7.36
C LYS A 83 -9.01 -3.32 7.45
N LYS A 84 -9.75 -4.05 6.64
CA LYS A 84 -9.80 -5.51 6.62
C LYS A 84 -9.34 -6.04 5.27
N ASP A 85 -8.80 -7.25 5.23
CA ASP A 85 -8.59 -7.95 3.96
C ASP A 85 -9.95 -8.29 3.35
N LEU A 86 -10.03 -8.36 2.02
CA LEU A 86 -11.26 -8.81 1.36
C LEU A 86 -11.66 -10.19 1.88
N ARG A 87 -12.97 -10.42 1.98
CA ARG A 87 -13.56 -11.67 2.46
C ARG A 87 -14.32 -12.36 1.34
N GLU A 88 -14.46 -13.67 1.46
CA GLU A 88 -15.32 -14.44 0.57
C GLU A 88 -16.79 -13.98 0.68
N PRO A 89 -17.57 -13.90 -0.41
CA PRO A 89 -18.94 -13.40 -0.35
C PRO A 89 -19.88 -14.21 0.57
N LEU A 90 -19.60 -15.51 0.71
CA LEU A 90 -20.44 -16.46 1.43
C LEU A 90 -19.84 -16.95 2.75
N ARG A 91 -18.60 -16.54 3.08
CA ARG A 91 -17.87 -17.00 4.27
C ARG A 91 -17.03 -15.88 4.86
N PRO A 92 -16.83 -15.85 6.19
CA PRO A 92 -16.01 -14.81 6.82
C PRO A 92 -14.49 -14.95 6.57
N ASP A 93 -14.08 -15.98 5.81
CA ASP A 93 -12.70 -16.27 5.47
C ASP A 93 -12.11 -15.20 4.55
N LYS A 94 -10.79 -14.94 4.68
CA LYS A 94 -10.13 -13.98 3.79
C LYS A 94 -10.08 -14.54 2.36
N LEU A 95 -10.40 -13.67 1.40
CA LEU A 95 -10.39 -13.96 -0.02
C LEU A 95 -8.97 -14.27 -0.48
N ARG A 96 -8.80 -15.38 -1.21
CA ARG A 96 -7.55 -15.75 -1.87
C ARG A 96 -7.80 -16.02 -3.34
N VAL A 97 -7.24 -15.17 -4.19
CA VAL A 97 -7.50 -15.20 -5.63
C VAL A 97 -6.22 -15.09 -6.43
N ASN A 98 -6.30 -15.45 -7.72
CA ASN A 98 -5.23 -15.18 -8.67
C ASN A 98 -5.08 -13.66 -8.87
N TRP A 99 -3.98 -13.24 -9.50
CA TRP A 99 -3.61 -11.84 -9.58
C TRP A 99 -4.63 -10.98 -10.36
N LEU A 100 -5.15 -11.47 -11.49
CA LEU A 100 -6.14 -10.72 -12.27
C LEU A 100 -7.45 -10.56 -11.49
N ALA A 101 -7.91 -11.62 -10.84
CA ALA A 101 -9.08 -11.58 -9.97
C ALA A 101 -8.89 -10.67 -8.74
N ALA A 102 -7.66 -10.48 -8.24
CA ALA A 102 -7.38 -9.51 -7.18
C ALA A 102 -7.56 -8.07 -7.64
N ILE A 103 -7.12 -7.76 -8.87
CA ILE A 103 -7.35 -6.44 -9.50
C ILE A 103 -8.85 -6.20 -9.65
N GLU A 104 -9.58 -7.18 -10.20
CA GLU A 104 -11.04 -7.10 -10.39
C GLU A 104 -11.79 -6.99 -9.07
N ALA A 105 -11.40 -7.73 -8.03
CA ALA A 105 -12.05 -7.70 -6.72
C ALA A 105 -11.94 -6.31 -6.08
N CYS A 106 -10.78 -5.66 -6.14
CA CYS A 106 -10.67 -4.28 -5.67
C CYS A 106 -11.40 -3.29 -6.59
N TYR A 107 -11.36 -3.49 -7.91
CA TYR A 107 -12.07 -2.61 -8.84
C TYR A 107 -13.60 -2.60 -8.61
N ASN A 108 -14.16 -3.78 -8.35
CA ASN A 108 -15.60 -3.98 -8.14
C ASN A 108 -16.07 -3.69 -6.71
N LEU A 109 -15.16 -3.45 -5.76
CA LEU A 109 -15.54 -3.12 -4.39
C LEU A 109 -16.29 -1.78 -4.38
N SER A 110 -17.54 -1.79 -3.92
CA SER A 110 -18.42 -0.62 -3.87
C SER A 110 -18.51 0.02 -2.48
N ASP A 111 -17.84 -0.57 -1.48
CA ASP A 111 -17.84 -0.10 -0.10
C ASP A 111 -17.45 1.39 -0.04
N ASP A 112 -18.16 2.14 0.80
CA ASP A 112 -17.93 3.56 1.07
C ASP A 112 -17.89 4.46 -0.19
N GLY A 113 -18.61 4.09 -1.26
CA GLY A 113 -18.66 4.84 -2.52
C GLY A 113 -17.67 4.35 -3.59
N GLY A 114 -16.99 3.23 -3.35
CA GLY A 114 -16.12 2.60 -4.34
C GLY A 114 -14.80 3.35 -4.56
N GLY A 115 -14.27 3.26 -5.78
CA GLY A 115 -12.98 3.85 -6.17
C GLY A 115 -11.77 3.01 -5.77
N TRP A 116 -12.01 1.82 -5.21
CA TRP A 116 -10.97 0.90 -4.75
C TRP A 116 -10.16 0.33 -5.92
N ARG A 117 -8.89 0.07 -5.65
CA ARG A 117 -7.93 -0.59 -6.54
C ARG A 117 -6.94 -1.39 -5.73
N LEU A 118 -6.31 -2.34 -6.40
CA LEU A 118 -5.17 -3.04 -5.84
C LEU A 118 -3.98 -2.04 -5.74
N PRO A 119 -3.24 -1.99 -4.61
CA PRO A 119 -2.09 -1.10 -4.46
C PRO A 119 -0.96 -1.51 -5.40
N THR A 120 -0.18 -0.56 -5.91
CA THR A 120 1.09 -0.89 -6.57
C THR A 120 2.07 -1.50 -5.56
N GLU A 121 3.13 -2.14 -6.03
CA GLU A 121 4.16 -2.73 -5.17
C GLU A 121 4.72 -1.71 -4.16
N ARG A 122 5.04 -0.48 -4.60
CA ARG A 122 5.53 0.57 -3.70
C ARG A 122 4.51 1.00 -2.65
N GLU A 123 3.23 1.06 -3.00
CA GLU A 123 2.16 1.42 -2.07
C GLU A 123 1.93 0.30 -1.03
N LEU A 124 1.97 -0.96 -1.47
CA LEU A 124 1.86 -2.11 -0.59
C LEU A 124 3.07 -2.24 0.35
N ASN A 125 4.27 -1.94 -0.15
CA ASN A 125 5.48 -1.85 0.67
C ASN A 125 5.36 -0.72 1.71
N LEU A 126 4.78 0.43 1.33
CA LEU A 126 4.54 1.52 2.27
C LEU A 126 3.55 1.12 3.39
N ILE A 127 2.50 0.36 3.06
CA ILE A 127 1.59 -0.23 4.06
C ILE A 127 2.37 -1.11 5.04
N LYS A 128 3.30 -1.95 4.56
CA LYS A 128 4.13 -2.80 5.43
C LYS A 128 5.09 -1.98 6.30
N ILE A 129 5.72 -0.94 5.76
CA ILE A 129 6.63 -0.06 6.53
C ILE A 129 5.87 0.63 7.66
N LEU A 130 4.64 1.09 7.39
CA LEU A 130 3.79 1.77 8.36
C LEU A 130 2.92 0.83 9.21
N HIS A 131 3.14 -0.49 9.11
CA HIS A 131 2.31 -1.51 9.74
C HIS A 131 2.11 -1.27 11.24
N TYR A 132 3.16 -0.89 11.96
CA TYR A 132 3.08 -0.63 13.41
C TYR A 132 2.12 0.52 13.77
N LYS A 133 2.03 1.56 12.94
CA LYS A 133 1.06 2.65 13.12
C LYS A 133 -0.35 2.20 12.75
N LEU A 134 -0.47 1.40 11.69
CA LEU A 134 -1.76 0.92 11.20
C LEU A 134 -2.44 -0.01 12.21
N ILE A 135 -1.72 -0.95 12.81
CA ILE A 135 -2.30 -1.92 13.78
C ILE A 135 -2.65 -1.28 15.13
N ALA A 136 -2.17 -0.08 15.41
CA ALA A 136 -2.60 0.70 16.58
C ALA A 136 -4.00 1.30 16.39
N ILE A 137 -4.51 1.32 15.15
CA ILE A 137 -5.85 1.82 14.84
C ILE A 137 -6.87 0.72 15.10
N GLN A 138 -7.92 1.07 15.86
CA GLN A 138 -9.01 0.15 16.18
C GLN A 138 -9.64 -0.43 14.90
N GLY A 139 -9.73 -1.77 14.86
CA GLY A 139 -10.35 -2.51 13.77
C GLY A 139 -9.47 -2.69 12.53
N PHE A 140 -8.24 -2.20 12.52
CA PHE A 140 -7.29 -2.47 11.44
C PHE A 140 -6.70 -3.88 11.57
N GLU A 141 -6.92 -4.72 10.56
CA GLU A 141 -6.41 -6.08 10.48
C GLU A 141 -4.93 -6.11 10.08
N LYS A 142 -4.15 -6.94 10.76
CA LYS A 142 -2.72 -7.08 10.49
C LYS A 142 -2.47 -7.55 9.05
N VAL A 143 -1.47 -6.96 8.40
CA VAL A 143 -0.95 -7.39 7.09
C VAL A 143 0.17 -8.41 7.32
N ASN A 144 -0.22 -9.65 7.64
CA ASN A 144 0.68 -10.74 8.04
C ASN A 144 0.63 -11.99 7.16
N ASP A 145 0.18 -11.82 5.92
CA ASP A 145 0.11 -12.85 4.90
C ASP A 145 0.82 -12.40 3.61
N ASN A 146 0.73 -13.22 2.56
CA ASN A 146 1.17 -12.84 1.21
C ASN A 146 0.05 -12.08 0.50
N PHE A 147 0.32 -10.84 0.10
CA PHE A 147 -0.67 -9.95 -0.53
C PHE A 147 -0.26 -9.59 -1.95
N TRP A 148 -1.17 -9.73 -2.91
CA TRP A 148 -0.93 -9.25 -4.25
C TRP A 148 -0.73 -7.73 -4.26
N SER A 149 0.28 -7.29 -5.01
CA SER A 149 0.30 -5.92 -5.53
C SER A 149 -0.24 -5.93 -6.97
N ALA A 150 -0.61 -4.76 -7.46
CA ALA A 150 -1.03 -4.59 -8.83
C ALA A 150 0.11 -4.64 -9.84
N THR A 151 1.38 -4.55 -9.42
CA THR A 151 2.52 -4.35 -10.33
C THR A 151 3.00 -5.66 -10.96
N ASP A 152 3.20 -5.65 -12.28
CA ASP A 152 3.81 -6.74 -13.03
C ASP A 152 5.23 -7.04 -12.51
N GLY A 153 5.59 -8.32 -12.49
CA GLY A 153 6.92 -8.76 -12.11
C GLY A 153 7.88 -8.74 -13.30
N TRP A 154 9.16 -8.96 -13.03
CA TRP A 154 10.21 -9.03 -14.05
C TRP A 154 9.94 -10.06 -15.18
N GLN A 155 9.19 -11.12 -14.89
CA GLN A 155 8.77 -12.12 -15.89
C GLN A 155 7.31 -11.89 -16.28
N LYS A 156 6.98 -12.07 -17.56
CA LYS A 156 5.64 -11.83 -18.14
C LYS A 156 4.47 -12.42 -17.34
N LYS A 157 4.63 -13.66 -16.89
CA LYS A 157 3.61 -14.41 -16.14
C LYS A 157 3.65 -14.19 -14.63
N THR A 158 4.41 -13.22 -14.15
CA THR A 158 4.62 -12.97 -12.72
C THR A 158 4.14 -11.58 -12.32
N ALA A 159 3.77 -11.42 -11.06
CA ALA A 159 3.45 -10.15 -10.43
C ALA A 159 4.15 -10.03 -9.09
N TYR A 160 4.37 -8.79 -8.64
CA TYR A 160 4.90 -8.58 -7.30
C TYR A 160 3.82 -8.79 -6.24
N TYR A 161 4.25 -9.33 -5.11
CA TYR A 161 3.45 -9.49 -3.92
C TYR A 161 4.27 -9.15 -2.68
N LEU A 162 3.61 -8.66 -1.64
CA LEU A 162 4.21 -8.48 -0.33
C LEU A 162 4.36 -9.86 0.32
N SER A 163 5.57 -10.19 0.77
CA SER A 163 5.84 -11.45 1.47
C SER A 163 5.97 -11.19 2.97
N TYR A 164 5.10 -11.78 3.79
CA TYR A 164 5.16 -11.55 5.25
C TYR A 164 6.47 -12.04 5.88
N ASP A 165 6.94 -13.22 5.45
CA ASP A 165 8.12 -13.88 6.02
C ASP A 165 9.44 -13.17 5.70
N ARG A 166 9.41 -12.13 4.87
CA ARG A 166 10.60 -11.37 4.53
C ARG A 166 10.79 -10.18 5.46
N GLY A 167 12.04 -9.99 5.89
CA GLY A 167 12.46 -8.82 6.65
C GLY A 167 12.45 -7.54 5.81
N MET A 168 12.67 -6.39 6.47
CA MET A 168 12.66 -5.06 5.83
C MET A 168 13.64 -4.89 4.65
N SER A 169 14.65 -5.74 4.51
CA SER A 169 15.59 -5.72 3.39
C SER A 169 15.01 -6.22 2.07
N SER A 170 13.86 -6.91 2.07
CA SER A 170 13.19 -7.40 0.86
C SER A 170 11.68 -7.53 1.10
N LEU A 171 10.95 -6.42 1.08
CA LEU A 171 9.51 -6.41 1.39
C LEU A 171 8.66 -7.19 0.38
N SER A 172 9.02 -7.10 -0.91
CA SER A 172 8.31 -7.73 -2.02
C SER A 172 9.05 -8.95 -2.58
N SER A 173 8.30 -9.82 -3.23
CA SER A 173 8.78 -10.91 -4.07
C SER A 173 7.95 -10.98 -5.35
N SER A 174 8.39 -11.77 -6.32
CA SER A 174 7.64 -12.00 -7.57
C SER A 174 7.17 -13.45 -7.63
N GLY A 175 5.92 -13.66 -8.03
CA GLY A 175 5.29 -14.97 -8.10
C GLY A 175 4.40 -15.12 -9.33
N ASP A 176 4.19 -16.37 -9.77
CA ASP A 176 3.31 -16.68 -10.90
C ASP A 176 1.89 -16.14 -10.64
N LYS A 177 1.33 -15.40 -11.60
CA LYS A 177 0.03 -14.72 -11.52
C LYS A 177 -1.13 -15.67 -11.26
N VAL A 178 -0.97 -16.98 -11.56
CA VAL A 178 -2.00 -17.99 -11.27
C VAL A 178 -2.10 -18.38 -9.79
N ARG A 179 -1.13 -18.01 -8.95
CA ARG A 179 -1.12 -18.36 -7.52
C ARG A 179 -2.22 -17.63 -6.76
N LEU A 180 -2.72 -18.26 -5.69
CA LEU A 180 -3.74 -17.67 -4.83
C LEU A 180 -3.11 -16.93 -3.65
N MET A 181 -3.31 -15.62 -3.59
CA MET A 181 -2.84 -14.74 -2.51
C MET A 181 -3.95 -13.82 -2.01
N TYR A 182 -3.74 -13.19 -0.86
CA TYR A 182 -4.72 -12.32 -0.23
C TYR A 182 -4.76 -10.94 -0.87
N VAL A 183 -5.86 -10.23 -0.62
CA VAL A 183 -6.17 -8.95 -1.25
C VAL A 183 -6.45 -7.89 -0.19
N ARG A 184 -5.72 -6.78 -0.28
CA ARG A 184 -5.93 -5.56 0.52
C ARG A 184 -6.04 -4.39 -0.44
N CYS A 185 -7.21 -3.77 -0.50
CA CYS A 185 -7.47 -2.67 -1.43
C CYS A 185 -7.09 -1.32 -0.83
N ILE A 186 -6.77 -0.37 -1.71
CA ILE A 186 -6.63 1.04 -1.40
C ILE A 186 -7.47 1.89 -2.35
N ARG A 187 -7.70 3.16 -2.03
CA ARG A 187 -8.26 4.13 -2.97
C ARG A 187 -7.61 5.49 -2.85
N ASP A 188 -7.48 6.16 -3.98
CA ASP A 188 -6.89 7.50 -4.06
C ASP A 188 -7.84 8.52 -3.42
N ILE A 189 -7.31 9.35 -2.52
CA ILE A 189 -8.04 10.49 -1.94
C ILE A 189 -7.60 11.74 -2.69
N THR A 190 -8.41 12.10 -3.69
CA THR A 190 -8.21 13.35 -4.43
C THR A 190 -8.65 14.54 -3.57
N PRO A 191 -7.95 15.70 -3.67
CA PRO A 191 -8.37 16.95 -3.05
C PRO A 191 -9.78 17.38 -3.44
#